data_AF-A0A0F9T3A9-F1
#
_entry.id   AF-A0A0F9T3A9-F1
#
_cell.length_a   1.000
_cell.length_b   1.000
_cell.length_c   1.000
_cell.angle_alpha   90.00
_cell.angle_beta   90.00
_cell.angle_gamma   90.00
#
_symmetry.space_group_name_H-M   'P 1'
#
loop_
_entity.id
_entity.type
_entity.pdbx_description
1 polymer ?
#
loop_
_entity_poly.entity_id
_entity_poly.type
_entity_poly.pdbx_seq_one_letter_code
_entity_poly.pdbx_strand_id
1 'polypeptide(L)'
;MWPKEFKFFQEFFDDFRLIFIFNTVKDFQNGLTYYDLKKYGNIPHSKIYRIMKSLEEDGFLSMRKEDLGNECGRPKHLYFLSERGEEKLSELRFKIAKIFEFIKLRFPKSNSDLDYEKFLNEATFKVWSNPVDYILSQDIPVEEKLSVLSGMESDILSILEKVRREKKKIEKKIGLQIEMS
;
A
#
# COMPACT_ATOMS: atom_id res chain seq x y z
N MET A 1 -22.96 -3.25 -15.75
CA MET A 1 -21.69 -3.91 -16.13
C MET A 1 -20.74 -2.82 -16.60
N TRP A 2 -19.55 -2.71 -16.00
CA TRP A 2 -18.55 -1.74 -16.42
C TRP A 2 -17.98 -2.13 -17.80
N PRO A 3 -17.63 -1.17 -18.67
CA PRO A 3 -16.97 -1.47 -19.95
C PRO A 3 -15.69 -2.28 -19.76
N LYS A 4 -15.33 -3.14 -20.72
CA LYS A 4 -14.09 -3.95 -20.67
C LYS A 4 -12.82 -3.11 -20.54
N GLU A 5 -12.87 -1.85 -20.95
CA GLU A 5 -11.76 -0.89 -20.89
C GLU A 5 -11.81 0.01 -19.65
N PHE A 6 -12.74 -0.23 -18.72
CA PHE A 6 -12.87 0.57 -17.50
C PHE A 6 -11.72 0.26 -16.53
N LYS A 7 -10.67 1.09 -16.57
CA LYS A 7 -9.47 0.97 -15.73
C LYS A 7 -9.46 1.87 -14.50
N PHE A 8 -10.56 2.56 -14.22
CA PHE A 8 -10.64 3.54 -13.13
C PHE A 8 -10.10 3.02 -11.79
N PHE A 9 -10.53 1.84 -11.33
CA PHE A 9 -10.08 1.30 -10.06
C PHE A 9 -8.58 1.01 -10.06
N GLN A 10 -8.05 0.50 -11.17
CA GLN A 10 -6.62 0.24 -11.31
C GLN A 10 -5.83 1.55 -11.24
N GLU A 11 -6.21 2.54 -12.04
CA GLU A 11 -5.56 3.86 -12.07
C GLU A 11 -5.65 4.57 -10.71
N PHE A 12 -6.81 4.50 -10.06
CA PHE A 12 -7.02 5.02 -8.72
C PHE A 12 -6.09 4.39 -7.70
N PHE A 13 -5.95 3.06 -7.70
CA PHE A 13 -5.02 2.37 -6.80
C PHE A 13 -3.55 2.67 -7.12
N ASP A 14 -3.21 2.82 -8.40
CA ASP A 14 -1.85 3.19 -8.81
C ASP A 14 -1.50 4.62 -8.34
N ASP A 15 -2.43 5.57 -8.47
CA ASP A 15 -2.29 6.94 -7.95
C ASP A 15 -2.11 6.93 -6.42
N PHE A 16 -2.95 6.18 -5.70
CA PHE A 16 -2.85 6.01 -4.25
C PHE A 16 -1.50 5.44 -3.81
N ARG A 17 -1.03 4.41 -4.52
CA ARG A 17 0.27 3.80 -4.25
C ARG A 17 1.40 4.81 -4.38
N LEU A 18 1.35 5.68 -5.41
CA LEU A 18 2.35 6.72 -5.60
C LEU A 18 2.32 7.77 -4.49
N ILE A 19 1.14 8.19 -4.04
CA ILE A 19 0.99 9.09 -2.88
C ILE A 19 1.69 8.50 -1.66
N PHE A 20 1.44 7.23 -1.35
CA PHE A 20 2.06 6.57 -0.19
C PHE A 20 3.60 6.54 -0.29
N ILE A 21 4.15 6.24 -1.48
CA ILE A 21 5.60 6.22 -1.69
C ILE A 21 6.18 7.62 -1.53
N PHE A 22 5.61 8.63 -2.18
CA PHE A 22 6.14 9.99 -2.14
C PHE A 22 6.06 10.60 -0.74
N ASN A 23 4.94 10.43 -0.03
CA ASN A 23 4.83 10.84 1.38
C ASN A 23 5.89 10.14 2.24
N THR A 24 6.15 8.85 2.00
CA THR A 24 7.18 8.12 2.74
C THR A 24 8.59 8.65 2.45
N VAL A 25 8.91 8.97 1.19
CA VAL A 25 10.21 9.58 0.86
C VAL A 25 10.34 10.95 1.52
N LYS A 26 9.26 11.73 1.51
CA LYS A 26 9.22 13.09 2.07
C LYS A 26 9.41 13.12 3.59
N ASP A 27 8.88 12.12 4.31
CA ASP A 27 9.05 11.99 5.76
C ASP A 27 10.51 11.70 6.18
N PHE A 28 11.33 11.17 5.26
CA PHE A 28 12.73 10.88 5.51
C PHE A 28 13.62 12.03 5.01
N GLN A 29 13.75 13.07 5.82
CA GLN A 29 14.51 14.29 5.47
C GLN A 29 15.98 14.01 5.07
N ASN A 30 16.59 12.96 5.64
CA ASN A 30 17.97 12.55 5.34
C ASN A 30 18.07 11.56 4.17
N GLY A 31 16.98 11.34 3.45
CA GLY A 31 16.89 10.38 2.36
C GLY A 31 16.41 9.01 2.83
N LEU A 32 15.59 8.39 1.98
CA LEU A 32 15.02 7.07 2.23
C LEU A 32 15.94 5.99 1.66
N THR A 33 16.29 4.99 2.46
CA THR A 33 17.01 3.81 1.96
C THR A 33 16.07 2.66 1.61
N TYR A 34 16.54 1.72 0.78
CA TYR A 34 15.86 0.45 0.57
C TYR A 34 15.60 -0.34 1.87
N TYR A 35 16.49 -0.20 2.86
CA TYR A 35 16.35 -0.87 4.16
C TYR A 35 15.22 -0.29 5.00
N ASP A 36 14.95 1.01 4.89
CA ASP A 36 13.84 1.64 5.60
C ASP A 36 12.49 1.15 5.05
N LEU A 37 12.41 0.94 3.74
CA LEU A 37 11.22 0.37 3.11
C LEU A 37 10.95 -1.09 3.52
N LYS A 38 11.98 -1.85 3.91
CA LYS A 38 11.84 -3.22 4.41
C LYS A 38 11.02 -3.28 5.71
N LYS A 39 10.97 -2.19 6.48
CA LYS A 39 10.23 -2.13 7.76
C LYS A 39 8.70 -2.13 7.54
N TYR A 40 8.23 -1.85 6.32
CA TYR A 40 6.81 -1.67 6.02
C TYR A 40 6.14 -2.93 5.44
N GLY A 41 6.63 -4.13 5.77
CA GLY A 41 5.91 -5.40 5.55
C GLY A 41 6.57 -6.38 4.56
N ASN A 42 5.83 -7.45 4.23
CA ASN A 42 6.28 -8.58 3.41
C ASN A 42 6.28 -8.31 1.90
N ILE A 43 6.70 -7.12 1.49
CA ILE A 43 6.83 -6.81 0.06
C ILE A 43 8.17 -7.35 -0.43
N PRO A 44 8.20 -8.12 -1.53
CA PRO A 44 9.46 -8.62 -2.08
C PRO A 44 10.44 -7.48 -2.37
N HIS A 45 11.67 -7.60 -1.89
CA HIS A 45 12.71 -6.58 -2.06
C HIS A 45 12.92 -6.20 -3.54
N SER A 46 12.87 -7.19 -4.44
CA SER A 46 12.97 -6.97 -5.89
C SER A 46 11.85 -6.09 -6.44
N LYS A 47 10.65 -6.14 -5.86
CA LYS A 47 9.51 -5.30 -6.25
C LYS A 47 9.71 -3.86 -5.80
N ILE A 48 10.13 -3.65 -4.55
CA ILE A 48 10.47 -2.31 -4.04
C ILE A 48 11.58 -1.69 -4.88
N TYR A 49 12.64 -2.45 -5.14
CA TYR A 49 13.76 -2.02 -5.97
C TYR A 49 13.30 -1.54 -7.36
N ARG A 50 12.50 -2.35 -8.06
CA ARG A 50 11.98 -1.99 -9.39
C ARG A 50 11.12 -0.73 -9.35
N ILE A 51 10.29 -0.56 -8.32
CA ILE A 51 9.44 0.62 -8.17
C ILE A 51 10.31 1.87 -7.97
N MET A 52 11.23 1.86 -7.01
CA MET A 52 12.09 3.01 -6.73
C MET A 52 12.98 3.36 -7.92
N LYS A 53 13.54 2.34 -8.59
CA LYS A 53 14.34 2.48 -9.80
C LYS A 53 13.55 3.14 -10.93
N SER A 54 12.31 2.68 -11.18
CA SER A 54 11.43 3.28 -12.19
C SER A 54 11.14 4.75 -11.87
N LEU A 55 10.83 5.07 -10.60
CA LEU A 55 10.54 6.45 -10.19
C LEU A 55 11.77 7.37 -10.28
N GLU A 56 12.96 6.83 -10.07
CA GLU A 56 14.24 7.51 -10.33
C GLU A 56 14.44 7.77 -11.83
N GLU A 57 14.25 6.74 -12.66
CA GLU A 57 14.36 6.83 -14.13
C GLU A 57 13.33 7.80 -14.75
N ASP A 58 12.12 7.84 -14.18
CA ASP A 58 11.06 8.77 -14.57
C ASP A 58 11.32 10.21 -14.08
N GLY A 59 12.33 10.41 -13.23
CA GLY A 59 12.74 11.72 -12.69
C GLY A 59 11.89 12.23 -11.51
N PHE A 60 11.04 11.39 -10.92
CA PHE A 60 10.27 11.73 -9.72
C PHE A 60 11.08 11.61 -8.43
N LEU A 61 12.11 10.76 -8.43
CA LEU A 61 13.05 10.64 -7.33
C LEU A 61 14.44 11.05 -7.80
N SER A 62 15.21 11.64 -6.89
CA SER A 62 16.65 11.80 -7.04
C SER A 62 17.37 10.83 -6.11
N MET A 63 18.48 10.27 -6.57
CA MET A 63 19.28 9.31 -5.81
C MET A 63 20.66 9.90 -5.54
N ARG A 64 21.07 9.91 -4.27
CA ARG A 64 22.43 10.24 -3.86
C ARG A 64 23.09 8.99 -3.30
N LYS A 65 24.34 8.76 -3.67
CA LYS A 65 25.19 7.74 -3.05
C LYS A 65 25.94 8.40 -1.90
N GLU A 66 25.75 7.90 -0.70
CA GLU A 66 26.63 8.22 0.42
C GLU A 66 27.63 7.10 0.62
N ASP A 67 28.91 7.45 0.49
CA ASP A 67 30.01 6.64 0.96
C ASP A 67 30.15 6.88 2.47
N LEU A 68 29.39 6.13 3.26
CA LEU A 68 29.62 6.05 4.71
C LEU A 68 30.93 5.28 4.91
N GLY A 69 32.03 6.03 4.98
CA GLY A 69 33.40 5.51 4.96
C GLY A 69 33.62 4.32 5.90
N ASN A 70 34.31 3.31 5.36
CA ASN A 70 35.07 2.21 5.98
C ASN A 70 34.53 1.40 7.17
N GLU A 71 33.40 1.74 7.82
CA GLU A 71 32.90 0.99 8.99
C GLU A 71 31.63 0.17 8.73
N CYS A 72 30.93 0.40 7.62
CA CYS A 72 29.79 -0.44 7.21
C CYS A 72 29.77 -0.57 5.69
N GLY A 73 29.91 -1.80 5.20
CA GLY A 73 30.05 -2.10 3.77
C GLY A 73 28.93 -1.58 2.87
N ARG A 74 29.29 -1.46 1.57
CA ARG A 74 28.52 -1.02 0.39
C ARG A 74 27.87 0.38 0.50
N PRO A 75 28.02 1.24 -0.53
CA PRO A 75 27.37 2.56 -0.57
C PRO A 75 25.86 2.46 -0.37
N LYS A 76 25.30 3.35 0.44
CA LYS A 76 23.84 3.44 0.61
C LYS A 76 23.26 4.34 -0.48
N HIS A 77 22.20 3.85 -1.12
CA HIS A 77 21.39 4.63 -2.04
C HIS A 77 20.31 5.35 -1.23
N LEU A 78 20.40 6.68 -1.20
CA LEU A 78 19.43 7.55 -0.54
C LEU A 78 18.54 8.20 -1.58
N TYR A 79 17.23 7.95 -1.46
CA TYR A 79 16.21 8.52 -2.32
C TYR A 79 15.60 9.77 -1.70
N PHE A 80 15.49 10.81 -2.51
CA PHE A 80 14.82 12.06 -2.18
C PHE A 80 13.74 12.35 -3.22
N LEU A 81 12.66 12.99 -2.81
CA LEU A 81 11.64 13.45 -3.74
C LEU A 81 12.22 14.60 -4.57
N SER A 82 12.13 14.53 -5.90
CA SER A 82 12.57 15.62 -6.77
C SER A 82 11.50 16.72 -6.82
N GLU A 83 11.82 17.88 -7.39
CA GLU A 83 10.84 18.94 -7.66
C GLU A 83 9.67 18.42 -8.50
N ARG A 84 9.98 17.67 -9.57
CA ARG A 84 8.96 17.00 -10.40
C ARG A 84 8.16 15.96 -9.60
N GLY A 85 8.78 15.29 -8.64
CA GLY A 85 8.10 14.37 -7.72
C GLY A 85 7.11 15.09 -6.79
N GLU A 86 7.48 16.26 -6.27
CA GLU A 86 6.63 17.12 -5.44
C GLU A 86 5.44 17.67 -6.25
N GLU A 87 5.68 18.15 -7.47
CA GLU A 87 4.63 18.56 -8.40
C GLU A 87 3.67 17.39 -8.66
N LYS A 88 4.22 16.20 -8.95
CA LYS A 88 3.40 15.02 -9.20
C LYS A 88 2.58 14.62 -7.99
N LEU A 89 3.15 14.70 -6.79
CA LEU A 89 2.43 14.44 -5.54
C LEU A 89 1.25 15.41 -5.36
N SER A 90 1.45 16.70 -5.63
CA SER A 90 0.38 17.70 -5.59
C SER A 90 -0.74 17.38 -6.58
N GLU A 91 -0.40 17.03 -7.83
CA GLU A 91 -1.37 16.61 -8.85
C GLU A 91 -2.20 15.41 -8.40
N LEU A 92 -1.56 14.38 -7.84
CA LEU A 92 -2.21 13.16 -7.38
C LEU A 92 -3.18 13.45 -6.23
N ARG A 93 -2.75 14.24 -5.24
CA ARG A 93 -3.60 14.66 -4.12
C ARG A 93 -4.85 15.38 -4.63
N PHE A 94 -4.67 16.36 -5.52
CA PHE A 94 -5.77 17.10 -6.11
C PHE A 94 -6.73 16.20 -6.92
N LYS A 95 -6.19 15.28 -7.73
CA LYS A 95 -7.00 14.32 -8.51
C LYS A 95 -7.86 13.45 -7.61
N ILE A 96 -7.30 12.91 -6.53
CA ILE A 96 -8.00 12.02 -5.61
C ILE A 96 -8.98 12.79 -4.71
N ALA A 97 -8.62 13.98 -4.25
CA ALA A 97 -9.52 14.84 -3.48
C ALA A 97 -10.84 15.09 -4.23
N LYS A 98 -10.78 15.41 -5.53
CA LYS A 98 -11.99 15.56 -6.36
C LYS A 98 -12.88 14.32 -6.41
N ILE A 99 -12.30 13.13 -6.36
CA ILE A 99 -13.07 11.88 -6.31
C ILE A 99 -13.79 11.77 -4.97
N PHE A 100 -13.12 12.11 -3.86
CA PHE A 100 -13.75 12.12 -2.53
C PHE A 100 -14.83 13.20 -2.40
N GLU A 101 -14.60 14.40 -2.94
CA GLU A 101 -15.60 15.46 -3.01
C GLU A 101 -16.84 15.00 -3.78
N PHE A 102 -16.65 14.36 -4.94
CA PHE A 102 -17.74 13.80 -5.72
C PHE A 102 -18.53 12.73 -4.94
N ILE A 103 -17.83 11.84 -4.23
CA ILE A 103 -18.46 10.83 -3.37
C ILE A 103 -19.27 11.50 -2.25
N LYS A 104 -18.70 12.50 -1.55
CA LYS A 104 -19.41 13.24 -0.49
C LYS A 104 -20.68 13.93 -1.03
N LEU A 105 -20.59 14.58 -2.19
CA LEU A 105 -21.73 15.20 -2.86
C LEU A 105 -22.83 14.16 -3.19
N ARG A 106 -22.44 12.98 -3.65
CA ARG A 106 -23.38 11.93 -4.09
C ARG A 106 -24.01 11.16 -2.94
N PHE A 107 -23.32 11.08 -1.81
CA PHE A 107 -23.72 10.32 -0.62
C PHE A 107 -23.66 11.19 0.66
N PRO A 108 -24.44 12.29 0.74
CA PRO A 108 -24.35 13.24 1.86
C PRO A 108 -24.77 12.66 3.21
N LYS A 109 -25.52 11.54 3.21
CA LYS A 109 -25.95 10.85 4.44
C LYS A 109 -24.91 9.87 4.99
N SER A 110 -23.88 9.54 4.23
CA SER A 110 -22.77 8.71 4.72
C SER A 110 -21.76 9.59 5.46
N ASN A 111 -22.22 10.35 6.46
CA ASN A 111 -21.39 11.16 7.35
C ASN A 111 -20.31 10.27 7.94
N SER A 112 -19.19 10.14 7.25
CA SER A 112 -17.98 9.56 7.76
C SER A 112 -17.17 10.71 8.34
N ASP A 113 -16.65 10.51 9.53
CA ASP A 113 -15.62 11.38 10.13
C ASP A 113 -14.28 11.28 9.39
N LEU A 114 -14.29 10.82 8.13
CA LEU A 114 -13.10 10.65 7.32
C LEU A 114 -12.61 12.01 6.82
N ASP A 115 -11.55 12.47 7.47
CA ASP A 115 -10.70 13.54 6.97
C ASP A 115 -9.78 13.01 5.87
N TYR A 116 -10.30 12.97 4.64
CA TYR A 116 -9.54 12.50 3.48
C TYR A 116 -8.37 13.41 3.13
N GLU A 117 -8.42 14.71 3.48
CA GLU A 117 -7.32 15.64 3.22
C GLU A 117 -6.13 15.29 4.10
N LYS A 118 -6.37 15.10 5.41
CA LYS A 118 -5.35 14.60 6.33
C LYS A 118 -4.79 13.26 5.84
N PHE A 119 -5.66 12.34 5.44
CA PHE A 119 -5.24 11.04 4.90
C PHE A 119 -4.32 11.19 3.66
N LEU A 120 -4.67 12.00 2.67
CA LEU A 120 -3.85 12.18 1.46
C LEU A 120 -2.49 12.84 1.74
N ASN A 121 -2.43 13.68 2.77
CA ASN A 121 -1.20 14.38 3.15
C ASN A 121 -0.27 13.51 4.02
N GLU A 122 -0.81 12.67 4.88
CA GLU A 122 -0.05 11.91 5.89
C GLU A 122 0.08 10.42 5.59
N ALA A 123 -0.70 9.87 4.65
CA ALA A 123 -0.66 8.43 4.39
C ALA A 123 0.69 8.02 3.78
N THR A 124 1.38 7.12 4.46
CA THR A 124 2.67 6.59 4.05
C THR A 124 2.55 5.11 3.65
N PHE A 125 3.66 4.55 3.19
CA PHE A 125 3.84 3.14 2.87
C PHE A 125 3.61 2.22 4.07
N LYS A 126 3.52 2.77 5.29
CA LYS A 126 3.09 2.05 6.51
C LYS A 126 1.75 1.35 6.36
N VAL A 127 0.87 1.76 5.44
CA VAL A 127 -0.38 1.03 5.17
C VAL A 127 -0.16 -0.41 4.68
N TRP A 128 1.07 -0.76 4.26
CA TRP A 128 1.46 -2.12 3.88
C TRP A 128 2.13 -2.91 5.00
N SER A 129 2.34 -2.27 6.17
CA SER A 129 2.83 -2.95 7.35
C SER A 129 1.89 -4.08 7.73
N ASN A 130 2.42 -5.13 8.35
CA ASN A 130 1.61 -6.23 8.83
C ASN A 130 0.56 -5.66 9.80
N PRO A 131 -0.74 -5.82 9.51
CA PRO A 131 -1.78 -5.21 10.30
C PRO A 131 -1.78 -5.73 11.75
N VAL A 132 -1.29 -6.96 11.99
CA VAL A 132 -1.10 -7.49 13.35
C VAL A 132 -0.02 -6.71 14.10
N ASP A 133 1.15 -6.52 13.49
CA ASP A 133 2.27 -5.80 14.11
C ASP A 133 1.88 -4.33 14.37
N TYR A 134 1.11 -3.73 13.47
CA TYR A 134 0.55 -2.39 13.66
C TYR A 134 -0.32 -2.29 14.92
N ILE A 135 -1.31 -3.18 15.09
CA ILE A 135 -2.19 -3.20 16.27
C ILE A 135 -1.40 -3.44 17.55
N LEU A 136 -0.42 -4.34 17.53
CA LEU A 136 0.41 -4.62 18.70
C LEU A 136 1.24 -3.39 19.13
N SER A 137 1.67 -2.56 18.18
CA SER A 137 2.47 -1.35 18.42
C SER A 137 1.67 -0.13 18.90
N GLN A 138 0.33 -0.14 18.80
CA GLN A 138 -0.48 1.01 19.20
C GLN A 138 -0.51 1.21 20.72
N ASP A 139 -0.59 2.46 21.16
CA ASP A 139 -0.78 2.82 22.58
C ASP A 139 -2.29 2.83 22.91
N ILE A 140 -2.88 1.64 22.90
CA ILE A 140 -4.29 1.39 23.23
C ILE A 140 -4.40 0.24 24.25
N PRO A 141 -5.51 0.14 25.02
CA PRO A 141 -5.72 -0.92 26.00
C PRO A 141 -5.57 -2.34 25.42
N VAL A 142 -5.09 -3.27 26.23
CA VAL A 142 -4.83 -4.67 25.80
C VAL A 142 -6.13 -5.37 25.38
N GLU A 143 -7.23 -5.07 26.06
CA GLU A 143 -8.56 -5.59 25.75
C GLU A 143 -9.04 -5.13 24.38
N GLU A 144 -8.75 -3.87 24.02
CA GLU A 144 -9.08 -3.31 22.70
C GLU A 144 -8.23 -3.97 21.60
N LYS A 145 -6.93 -4.17 21.84
CA LYS A 145 -6.05 -4.93 20.91
C LYS A 145 -6.60 -6.33 20.67
N LEU A 146 -6.98 -7.04 21.74
CA LEU A 146 -7.51 -8.40 21.64
C LEU A 146 -8.82 -8.41 20.83
N SER A 147 -9.73 -7.47 21.11
CA SER A 147 -10.99 -7.35 20.36
C SER A 147 -10.75 -7.16 18.86
N VAL A 148 -9.82 -6.27 18.47
CA VAL A 148 -9.49 -6.04 17.06
C VAL A 148 -8.89 -7.29 16.42
N LEU A 149 -7.92 -7.93 17.09
CA LEU A 149 -7.26 -9.15 16.59
C LEU A 149 -8.25 -10.32 16.43
N SER A 150 -9.19 -10.49 17.37
CA SER A 150 -10.25 -11.50 17.24
C SER A 150 -11.19 -11.23 16.08
N GLY A 151 -11.50 -9.96 15.80
CA GLY A 151 -12.25 -9.58 14.59
C GLY A 151 -11.50 -9.98 13.31
N MET A 152 -10.22 -9.63 13.23
CA MET A 152 -9.36 -10.00 12.09
C MET A 152 -9.26 -11.52 11.89
N GLU A 153 -9.14 -12.29 12.98
CA GLU A 153 -9.13 -13.75 12.94
C GLU A 153 -10.42 -14.30 12.34
N SER A 154 -11.57 -13.79 12.79
CA SER A 154 -12.89 -14.19 12.29
C SER A 154 -13.04 -13.96 10.78
N ASP A 155 -12.61 -12.80 10.29
CA ASP A 155 -12.64 -12.46 8.86
C ASP A 155 -11.77 -13.42 8.04
N ILE A 156 -10.55 -13.70 8.52
CA ILE A 156 -9.62 -14.64 7.87
C ILE A 156 -10.23 -16.05 7.82
N LEU A 157 -10.83 -16.51 8.93
CA LEU A 157 -11.48 -17.82 8.98
C LEU A 157 -12.62 -17.92 7.96
N SER A 158 -13.45 -16.88 7.84
CA SER A 158 -14.52 -16.83 6.85
C SER A 158 -14.01 -16.93 5.40
N ILE A 159 -12.93 -16.22 5.09
CA ILE A 159 -12.27 -16.30 3.78
C ILE A 159 -11.71 -17.70 3.55
N LEU A 160 -11.03 -18.27 4.55
CA LEU A 160 -10.43 -19.61 4.47
C LEU A 160 -11.49 -20.70 4.25
N GLU A 161 -12.64 -20.59 4.92
CA GLU A 161 -13.78 -21.48 4.68
C GLU A 161 -14.31 -21.38 3.26
N LYS A 162 -14.39 -20.18 2.69
CA LYS A 162 -14.77 -20.00 1.28
C LYS A 162 -13.75 -20.67 0.35
N VAL A 163 -12.46 -20.47 0.57
CA VAL A 163 -11.39 -21.12 -0.21
C VAL A 163 -11.50 -22.65 -0.13
N ARG A 164 -11.67 -23.20 1.08
CA ARG A 164 -11.82 -24.65 1.31
C ARG A 164 -13.05 -25.21 0.58
N ARG A 165 -14.16 -24.49 0.60
CA ARG A 165 -15.38 -24.87 -0.13
C ARG A 165 -15.17 -24.91 -1.64
N GLU A 166 -14.58 -23.87 -2.22
CA GLU A 166 -14.32 -23.82 -3.65
C GLU A 166 -13.28 -24.86 -4.10
N LYS A 167 -12.23 -25.10 -3.29
CA LYS A 167 -11.25 -26.16 -3.55
C LYS A 167 -11.91 -27.53 -3.65
N LYS A 168 -12.78 -27.89 -2.69
CA LYS A 168 -13.53 -29.16 -2.71
C LYS A 168 -14.41 -29.30 -3.95
N LYS A 169 -15.02 -28.21 -4.44
CA LYS A 169 -15.83 -28.24 -5.68
C LYS A 169 -14.96 -28.52 -6.90
N ILE A 170 -13.77 -27.93 -6.98
CA ILE A 170 -12.83 -28.14 -8.09
C ILE A 170 -12.30 -29.58 -8.05
N GLU A 171 -11.88 -30.08 -6.89
CA GLU A 171 -11.40 -31.46 -6.72
C GLU A 171 -12.45 -32.49 -7.17
N LYS A 172 -13.72 -32.31 -6.82
CA LYS A 172 -14.81 -33.16 -7.29
C LYS A 172 -14.95 -33.16 -8.81
N LYS A 173 -14.78 -31.99 -9.47
CA LYS A 173 -14.85 -31.89 -10.94
C LYS A 173 -13.67 -32.61 -11.62
N ILE A 174 -12.48 -32.53 -11.04
CA ILE A 174 -11.30 -33.26 -11.52
C ILE A 174 -11.52 -34.77 -11.40
N GLY A 175 -12.02 -35.24 -10.25
CA GLY A 175 -12.35 -36.65 -10.04
C GLY A 175 -13.39 -37.19 -11.04
N LEU A 176 -14.46 -36.44 -11.29
CA LEU A 176 -15.49 -36.80 -12.27
C LEU A 176 -14.99 -36.86 -13.72
N GLN A 177 -14.00 -36.05 -14.09
CA GLN A 177 -13.40 -36.11 -15.43
C GLN A 177 -12.51 -37.34 -15.62
N ILE A 178 -11.82 -37.78 -14.58
CA ILE A 178 -10.96 -38.98 -14.61
C ILE A 178 -11.81 -40.26 -14.73
N GLU A 179 -13.00 -40.30 -14.10
CA GLU A 179 -13.90 -41.46 -14.18
C GLU A 179 -14.68 -41.58 -15.52
N MET A 180 -14.73 -40.50 -16.30
CA MET A 180 -15.41 -40.44 -17.61
C MET A 180 -14.45 -40.53 -18.81
N SER A 181 -13.14 -40.65 -18.58
CA SER A 181 -12.09 -40.78 -19.60
C SER A 181 -11.60 -42.22 -19.69
#